data_AF-A0A1C5SDW9-F1
#
_entry.id   AF-A0A1C5SDW9-F1
#
_cell.length_a   1.000
_cell.length_b   1.000
_cell.length_c   1.000
_cell.angle_alpha   90.00
_cell.angle_beta   90.00
_cell.angle_gamma   90.00
#
_symmetry.space_group_name_H-M   'P 1'
#
loop_
_entity.id
_entity.type
_entity.pdbx_description
1 polymer ?
#
loop_
_entity_poly.entity_id
_entity_poly.type
_entity_poly.pdbx_seq_one_letter_code
_entity_poly.pdbx_strand_id
1 'polypeptide(L)'
;MMEAKKKYEKPAFRLVTDLGSILECLYEVYGTDGTMLIAGNKLSDTVIYPFIRMIKKKCKAVDAEKLNLMLWKIYMVSSRKEEFVTAAKKELQPYLTKKDEKQIDTTYDTTYTIDRRH
;
A
#
# COMPACT_ATOMS: atom_id res chain seq x y z
N MET A 1 43.62 -25.71 3.50
CA MET A 1 42.82 -24.66 2.85
C MET A 1 41.66 -24.35 3.78
N MET A 2 41.50 -23.09 4.23
CA MET A 2 40.36 -22.71 5.08
C MET A 2 39.23 -22.19 4.18
N GLU A 3 38.06 -22.81 4.28
CA GLU A 3 36.86 -22.40 3.56
C GLU A 3 36.30 -21.12 4.19
N ALA A 4 36.39 -20.02 3.45
CA ALA A 4 35.73 -18.77 3.80
C ALA A 4 34.21 -18.95 3.68
N LYS A 5 33.51 -19.10 4.82
CA LYS A 5 32.05 -19.06 4.84
C LYS A 5 31.60 -17.64 4.46
N LYS A 6 31.09 -17.48 3.24
CA LYS A 6 30.41 -16.26 2.79
C LYS A 6 29.26 -15.98 3.76
N LYS A 7 29.37 -14.91 4.55
CA LYS A 7 28.26 -14.40 5.35
C LYS A 7 27.16 -13.98 4.38
N TYR A 8 26.02 -14.66 4.44
CA TYR A 8 24.83 -14.22 3.74
C TYR A 8 24.33 -12.94 4.41
N GLU A 9 24.68 -11.79 3.84
CA GLU A 9 24.00 -10.54 4.14
C GLU A 9 22.70 -10.54 3.33
N LYS A 10 21.56 -10.71 4.02
CA LYS A 10 20.25 -10.59 3.39
C LYS A 10 20.21 -9.24 2.67
N PRO A 11 20.09 -9.21 1.33
CA PRO A 11 19.96 -7.95 0.63
C PRO A 11 18.77 -7.22 1.22
N ALA A 12 19.01 -6.06 1.81
CA ALA A 12 17.93 -5.17 2.21
C ALA A 12 17.36 -4.55 0.93
N PHE A 13 16.69 -5.36 0.11
CA PHE A 13 15.74 -4.84 -0.85
C PHE A 13 14.64 -4.18 -0.01
N ARG A 14 14.82 -2.89 0.26
CA ARG A 14 13.72 -2.01 0.62
C ARG A 14 12.86 -1.96 -0.63
N LEU A 15 11.92 -2.88 -0.75
CA LEU A 15 10.72 -2.68 -1.55
C LEU A 15 10.03 -1.46 -0.94
N VAL A 16 10.45 -0.28 -1.39
CA VAL A 16 9.71 0.95 -1.18
C VAL A 16 8.57 0.89 -2.18
N THR A 17 7.62 0.00 -1.93
CA THR A 17 6.35 0.09 -2.64
C THR A 17 5.70 1.37 -2.14
N ASP A 18 5.45 2.30 -3.06
CA ASP A 18 4.84 3.57 -2.74
C ASP A 18 3.41 3.33 -2.23
N LEU A 19 2.92 4.25 -1.38
CA LEU A 19 1.59 4.11 -0.79
C LEU A 19 0.49 4.10 -1.87
N GLY A 20 0.70 4.79 -3.00
CA GLY A 20 -0.23 4.82 -4.12
C GLY A 20 -0.44 3.44 -4.72
N SER A 21 0.63 2.77 -5.15
CA SER A 21 0.61 1.42 -5.71
C SER A 21 -0.02 0.41 -4.76
N ILE A 22 0.26 0.50 -3.45
CA ILE A 22 -0.37 -0.41 -2.46
C ILE A 22 -1.88 -0.17 -2.42
N LEU A 23 -2.33 1.08 -2.46
CA LEU A 23 -3.75 1.44 -2.46
C LEU A 23 -4.44 1.03 -3.77
N GLU A 24 -3.76 1.17 -4.91
CA GLU A 24 -4.29 0.70 -6.20
C GLU A 24 -4.52 -0.81 -6.20
N CYS A 25 -3.55 -1.60 -5.74
CA CYS A 25 -3.73 -3.04 -5.61
C CYS A 25 -4.86 -3.38 -4.63
N LEU A 26 -4.95 -2.65 -3.51
CA LEU A 26 -6.01 -2.88 -2.52
C LEU A 26 -7.40 -2.62 -3.11
N TYR A 27 -7.56 -1.59 -3.95
CA TYR A 27 -8.82 -1.31 -4.64
C TYR A 27 -9.28 -2.48 -5.51
N GLU A 28 -8.35 -3.04 -6.30
CA GLU A 28 -8.65 -4.18 -7.17
C GLU A 28 -9.05 -5.42 -6.36
N VAL A 29 -8.33 -5.71 -5.27
CA VAL A 29 -8.62 -6.85 -4.39
C VAL A 29 -9.93 -6.68 -3.64
N TYR A 30 -10.32 -5.46 -3.24
CA TYR A 30 -11.64 -5.22 -2.67
C TYR A 30 -12.77 -5.52 -3.67
N GLY A 31 -12.54 -5.27 -4.96
CA GLY A 31 -13.48 -5.61 -6.03
C GLY A 31 -13.68 -7.11 -6.23
N THR A 32 -12.64 -7.92 -6.05
CA THR A 32 -12.69 -9.38 -6.27
C THR A 32 -13.02 -10.17 -5.01
N ASP A 33 -12.36 -9.85 -3.90
CA ASP A 33 -12.33 -10.66 -2.67
C ASP A 33 -12.98 -9.95 -1.47
N GLY A 34 -13.46 -8.71 -1.64
CA GLY A 34 -14.15 -7.96 -0.60
C GLY A 34 -15.41 -8.65 -0.06
N THR A 35 -16.04 -9.51 -0.86
CA THR A 35 -17.18 -10.34 -0.47
C THR A 35 -16.85 -11.30 0.67
N MET A 36 -15.59 -11.76 0.78
CA MET A 36 -15.16 -12.61 1.89
C MET A 36 -15.20 -11.88 3.23
N LEU A 37 -14.90 -10.58 3.26
CA LEU A 37 -15.04 -9.76 4.47
C LEU A 37 -16.49 -9.57 4.86
N ILE A 38 -17.38 -9.36 3.88
CA ILE A 38 -18.83 -9.22 4.11
C ILE A 38 -19.40 -10.55 4.66
N ALA A 39 -18.90 -11.68 4.19
CA ALA A 39 -19.28 -13.01 4.67
C ALA A 39 -18.79 -13.33 6.09
N GLY A 40 -18.08 -12.42 6.75
CA GLY A 40 -17.63 -12.57 8.14
C GLY A 40 -16.33 -13.35 8.31
N ASN A 41 -15.58 -13.59 7.23
CA ASN A 41 -14.25 -14.18 7.35
C ASN A 41 -13.31 -13.21 8.07
N LYS A 42 -12.37 -13.77 8.83
CA LYS A 42 -11.33 -12.98 9.50
C LYS A 42 -10.46 -12.30 8.46
N LEU A 43 -10.14 -11.02 8.68
CA LEU A 43 -9.28 -10.26 7.79
C LEU A 43 -7.97 -11.01 7.49
N SER A 44 -7.34 -11.60 8.52
CA SER A 44 -6.07 -12.35 8.42
C SER A 44 -6.07 -13.48 7.38
N ASP A 45 -7.25 -14.01 7.06
CA ASP A 45 -7.40 -15.20 6.22
C ASP A 45 -7.67 -14.80 4.75
N THR A 46 -7.73 -13.49 4.49
CA THR A 46 -8.02 -12.94 3.16
C THR A 46 -6.76 -12.43 2.45
N VAL A 47 -6.82 -12.40 1.13
CA VAL A 47 -5.80 -11.77 0.27
C VAL A 47 -5.67 -10.25 0.46
N ILE A 48 -6.60 -9.63 1.19
CA ILE A 48 -6.59 -8.22 1.55
C ILE A 48 -5.55 -7.94 2.66
N TYR A 49 -5.35 -8.89 3.59
CA TYR A 49 -4.50 -8.68 4.76
C TYR A 49 -3.04 -8.31 4.48
N PRO A 50 -2.35 -8.93 3.50
CA PRO A 50 -1.00 -8.52 3.11
C PRO A 50 -0.89 -7.02 2.79
N PHE A 51 -1.86 -6.45 2.07
CA PHE A 51 -1.89 -5.04 1.69
C PHE A 51 -2.16 -4.14 2.90
N ILE A 52 -3.15 -4.50 3.73
CA ILE A 52 -3.41 -3.78 5.00
C ILE A 52 -2.16 -3.79 5.89
N ARG A 53 -1.42 -4.90 5.95
CA ARG A 53 -0.16 -5.01 6.69
C ARG A 53 0.94 -4.13 6.08
N MET A 54 1.00 -3.98 4.76
CA MET A 54 1.94 -3.08 4.09
C MET A 54 1.63 -1.62 4.40
N ILE A 55 0.36 -1.20 4.37
CA ILE A 55 -0.08 0.15 4.74
C ILE A 55 0.20 0.40 6.22
N LYS A 56 -0.15 -0.54 7.10
CA LYS A 56 0.10 -0.45 8.55
C LYS A 56 1.57 -0.18 8.89
N LYS A 57 2.52 -0.75 8.14
CA LYS A 57 3.97 -0.49 8.34
C LYS A 57 4.38 0.97 8.06
N LYS A 58 3.58 1.70 7.26
CA LYS A 58 3.79 3.11 6.93
C LYS A 58 3.06 4.06 7.88
N CYS A 59 2.11 3.54 8.66
CA CYS A 59 1.38 4.28 9.68
C CYS A 59 2.04 4.14 11.07
N LYS A 60 1.78 5.12 11.93
CA LYS A 60 1.95 5.04 13.39
C LYS A 60 0.95 4.01 13.95
N ALA A 61 1.02 3.71 15.24
CA ALA A 61 0.26 2.63 15.90
C ALA A 61 -1.27 2.65 15.63
N VAL A 62 -1.68 2.07 14.50
CA VAL A 62 -3.05 1.87 14.05
C VAL A 62 -3.27 0.37 13.90
N ASP A 63 -4.41 -0.10 14.40
CA ASP A 63 -4.77 -1.49 14.27
C ASP A 63 -5.17 -1.87 12.83
N ALA A 64 -4.91 -3.12 12.43
CA ALA A 64 -5.18 -3.56 11.06
C ALA A 64 -6.68 -3.59 10.73
N GLU A 65 -7.54 -4.00 11.68
CA GLU A 65 -9.00 -4.01 11.50
C GLU A 65 -9.53 -2.58 11.34
N LYS A 66 -9.04 -1.66 12.18
CA LYS A 66 -9.41 -0.24 12.08
C LYS A 66 -8.99 0.35 10.72
N LEU A 67 -7.77 0.05 10.28
CA LEU A 67 -7.24 0.49 8.99
C LEU A 67 -8.07 -0.04 7.83
N ASN A 68 -8.39 -1.33 7.85
CA ASN A 68 -9.26 -1.98 6.87
C ASN A 68 -10.64 -1.32 6.83
N LEU A 69 -11.28 -1.11 7.99
CA LEU A 69 -12.61 -0.49 8.07
C LEU A 69 -12.64 0.92 7.46
N MET A 70 -11.63 1.74 7.72
CA MET A 70 -11.52 3.09 7.16
C MET A 70 -11.41 3.02 5.63
N LEU A 71 -10.51 2.19 5.12
CA LEU A 71 -10.29 2.04 3.68
C LEU A 71 -11.50 1.42 2.99
N TRP A 72 -12.16 0.43 3.60
CA TRP A 72 -13.37 -0.18 3.08
C TRP A 72 -14.50 0.84 2.92
N LYS A 73 -14.71 1.72 3.89
CA LYS A 73 -15.71 2.80 3.80
C LYS A 73 -15.45 3.72 2.61
N ILE A 74 -14.19 4.07 2.37
CA ILE A 74 -13.80 4.89 1.21
C ILE A 74 -14.07 4.13 -0.09
N TYR A 75 -13.70 2.85 -0.14
CA TYR A 75 -13.96 1.98 -1.29
C TYR A 75 -15.46 1.95 -1.64
N MET A 76 -16.35 1.77 -0.66
CA MET A 76 -17.79 1.70 -0.88
C MET A 76 -18.42 2.95 -1.48
N VAL A 77 -17.77 4.12 -1.33
CA VAL A 77 -18.25 5.41 -1.88
C VAL A 77 -17.44 5.89 -3.08
N SER A 78 -16.35 5.20 -3.43
CA SER A 78 -15.51 5.55 -4.57
C SER A 78 -16.02 4.83 -5.80
N SER A 79 -16.20 5.55 -6.92
CA SER A 79 -16.61 4.93 -8.18
C SER A 79 -15.41 4.51 -9.04
N ARG A 80 -14.24 5.10 -8.77
CA ARG A 80 -13.01 4.89 -9.52
C ARG A 80 -11.81 4.67 -8.61
N LYS A 81 -10.81 3.97 -9.14
CA LYS A 81 -9.53 3.71 -8.46
C LYS A 81 -8.84 5.02 -8.04
N GLU A 82 -8.82 6.03 -8.90
CA GLU A 82 -8.16 7.30 -8.62
C GLU A 82 -8.80 8.07 -7.44
N GLU A 83 -10.14 8.04 -7.37
CA GLU A 83 -10.91 8.63 -6.27
C GLU A 83 -10.59 7.93 -4.96
N PHE A 84 -10.60 6.60 -4.97
CA PHE A 84 -10.23 5.79 -3.82
C PHE A 84 -8.82 6.11 -3.31
N VAL A 85 -7.82 6.10 -4.20
CA VAL A 85 -6.42 6.36 -3.83
C VAL A 85 -6.26 7.75 -3.25
N THR A 86 -6.90 8.76 -3.85
CA THR A 86 -6.82 10.16 -3.38
C THR A 86 -7.46 10.32 -2.01
N ALA A 87 -8.68 9.80 -1.83
CA ALA A 87 -9.40 9.86 -0.56
C ALA A 87 -8.66 9.07 0.54
N ALA A 88 -8.15 7.88 0.22
CA ALA A 88 -7.38 7.06 1.15
C ALA A 88 -6.08 7.74 1.57
N LYS A 89 -5.32 8.36 0.64
CA LYS A 89 -4.12 9.12 0.99
C LYS A 89 -4.43 10.25 1.98
N LYS A 90 -5.51 11.00 1.73
CA LYS A 90 -5.96 12.08 2.61
C LYS A 90 -6.36 11.57 4.00
N GLU A 91 -7.14 10.49 4.06
CA GLU A 91 -7.57 9.89 5.32
C GLU A 91 -6.39 9.29 6.12
N LEU A 92 -5.40 8.74 5.44
CA LEU A 92 -4.22 8.13 6.07
C LEU A 92 -3.18 9.15 6.51
N GLN A 93 -3.17 10.36 5.95
CA GLN A 93 -2.20 11.43 6.22
C GLN A 93 -1.85 11.62 7.72
N PRO A 94 -2.82 11.77 8.65
CA PRO A 94 -2.50 11.97 10.07
C PRO A 94 -1.78 10.77 10.71
N TYR A 95 -1.95 9.57 10.15
CA TYR A 95 -1.38 8.34 10.65
C TYR A 95 0.00 8.04 10.07
N LEU A 96 0.39 8.63 8.95
CA LEU A 96 1.67 8.31 8.31
C LEU A 96 2.87 8.69 9.20
N THR A 97 3.92 7.89 9.11
CA THR A 97 5.20 8.23 9.76
C THR A 97 5.88 9.37 9.02
N LYS A 98 6.66 10.19 9.72
CA LYS A 98 7.39 11.35 9.14
C LYS A 98 8.29 11.00 7.94
N LYS A 99 8.66 9.71 7.80
CA LYS A 99 9.47 9.19 6.69
C LYS A 99 8.66 8.99 5.40
N ASP A 100 7.38 8.62 5.53
CA ASP A 100 6.49 8.36 4.40
C ASP A 100 5.68 9.60 3.99
N GLU A 101 5.57 10.61 4.87
CA GLU A 101 4.91 11.90 4.58
C GLU A 101 5.58 12.68 3.42
N LYS A 102 6.92 12.65 3.34
CA LYS A 102 7.70 13.36 2.31
C LYS A 102 7.67 12.71 0.92
N GLN A 103 7.18 11.48 0.79
CA GLN A 103 7.10 10.76 -0.50
C GLN A 103 5.79 11.00 -1.24
N ILE A 104 4.78 11.58 -0.58
CA ILE A 104 3.46 11.83 -1.18
C ILE A 104 3.51 13.01 -2.15
N ASP A 105 4.41 13.96 -1.90
CA ASP A 105 4.51 15.25 -2.61
C ASP A 105 5.31 15.18 -3.93
N THR A 106 6.14 14.16 -4.14
CA THR A 106 7.05 14.10 -5.30
C THR A 106 6.58 13.21 -6.45
N THR A 107 5.36 12.66 -6.43
CA THR A 107 4.89 11.72 -7.45
C THR A 107 3.71 12.27 -8.23
N TYR A 108 3.89 13.41 -8.90
CA TYR A 108 2.99 13.88 -9.97
C TYR A 108 3.72 14.69 -11.05
N ASP A 109 5.04 14.54 -11.20
CA ASP A 109 5.79 15.22 -12.26
C ASP A 109 6.85 14.30 -12.88
N THR A 110 6.40 13.32 -13.64
CA THR A 110 7.23 12.70 -14.68
C THR A 110 6.42 12.71 -15.96
N THR A 111 6.40 13.88 -16.58
CA THR A 111 6.02 14.04 -17.97
C THR A 111 6.92 13.14 -18.81
N TYR A 112 6.30 12.22 -19.55
CA TYR A 112 6.97 11.38 -20.54
C TYR A 112 7.58 12.26 -21.64
N THR A 113 8.85 12.63 -21.51
CA THR A 113 9.67 13.02 -22.66
C THR A 113 10.27 11.76 -23.27
N ILE A 114 9.52 11.14 -24.19
CA ILE A 114 10.12 10.20 -25.15
C ILE A 114 10.96 11.03 -26.11
N ASP A 115 12.26 11.11 -25.83
CA ASP A 115 13.24 11.66 -26.75
C ASP A 115 13.41 10.65 -27.91
N ARG A 116 12.72 10.89 -29.02
CA ARG A 116 12.82 10.09 -30.23
C ARG A 116 14.07 10.56 -31.01
N ARG A 117 15.23 10.00 -30.67
CA ARG A 117 16.47 9.96 -31.47
C ARG A 117 17.04 8.54 -31.31
N HIS A 118 17.39 7.74 -32.31
CA HIS A 118 17.53 7.87 -33.77
C HIS A 118 16.86 6.66 -34.45
#